data_AF-A0A9I9DWX9-F1
#
_entry.id   AF-A0A9I9DWX9-F1
#
_cell.length_a   1.000
_cell.length_b   1.000
_cell.length_c   1.000
_cell.angle_alpha   90.00
_cell.angle_beta   90.00
_cell.angle_gamma   90.00
#
_symmetry.space_group_name_H-M   'P 1'
#
loop_
_entity.id
_entity.type
_entity.pdbx_description
1 polymer ?
#
loop_
_entity_poly.entity_id
_entity_poly.type
_entity_poly.pdbx_seq_one_letter_code
_entity_poly.pdbx_strand_id
1 'polypeptide(L)'
;METGIACCARGAFLPNLSSQHSTALMSPSFATRSLKASSLFGESLRQFPKSSVKVASRPKSVPLKTRCEIGDSLEEFLTKATPDKGLIRLLTCMGEALRTISFKVRTASCGGTACVNSFGDEQLAVDMLADKLLFEALRYSHFCKYACSEEVPELQDMGGPVEGYISQIISEQLKGGFSVAFDPLDGSSIVDTNFSVGTIFGVWPGDKLTGVKGSDQVAAAMGVYGPRTTYVLALKDFPGTHEFLLLDEGKWQHVKETTEIGEGKLFSPGNLRATFDNPDYDKLINYYVKEKYTLRYTGGMVPDVNQIIVKEKGIFTNVTSPSTKAKLRLLFEVAPLGFLVEKAGGYSSDGRRSVLDKVIENLDERTQVAYGSKEEIIRFEETLYGSSSRSLYELYDRNENVQAILKFGITASKKPNELASLSSAYQGKNGKWQGSVGGLVDAPMDKVWPVVTQSKRLQEWMPMVERCTDVAGEEGVPGYERVVSGFMFPLKDGERSWIREKLLSMDPSAHCYSYKLEASNVGLDGSVNTLKLVDYGEDSTLIEWKFEINPLEGVCEESIIDYLGFLYKSCINRIEGAIQAAAAESKYV
;
A
#
# COMPACT_ATOMS: atom_id res chain seq x y z
N MET A 1 -1.40 30.01 49.85
CA MET A 1 -0.67 29.33 50.93
C MET A 1 0.20 28.28 50.27
N GLU A 2 1.33 28.66 49.69
CA GLU A 2 2.65 28.78 50.34
C GLU A 2 3.21 27.46 50.91
N THR A 3 4.23 26.96 50.18
CA THR A 3 5.56 26.48 50.61
C THR A 3 5.73 25.18 51.41
N GLY A 4 6.77 24.41 51.02
CA GLY A 4 7.46 23.51 51.95
C GLY A 4 8.16 22.28 51.37
N ILE A 5 9.33 22.45 50.76
CA ILE A 5 10.32 21.40 50.50
C ILE A 5 11.00 20.99 51.82
N ALA A 6 11.23 19.69 52.06
CA ALA A 6 12.32 19.21 52.93
C ALA A 6 12.73 17.75 52.63
N CYS A 7 13.96 17.60 52.17
CA CYS A 7 14.70 16.34 52.11
C CYS A 7 15.05 15.84 53.53
N CYS A 8 15.10 14.51 53.71
CA CYS A 8 15.80 13.88 54.84
C CYS A 8 16.64 12.71 54.33
N ALA A 9 17.96 12.93 54.28
CA ALA A 9 18.96 11.88 54.18
C ALA A 9 19.29 11.36 55.58
N ARG A 10 19.41 10.04 55.76
CA ARG A 10 20.07 9.41 56.91
C ARG A 10 21.20 8.54 56.40
N GLY A 11 22.43 8.95 56.74
CA GLY A 11 23.62 8.12 56.60
C GLY A 11 23.75 7.11 57.74
N ALA A 12 24.42 6.00 57.45
CA ALA A 12 25.05 5.14 58.44
C ALA A 12 26.47 4.81 57.97
N PHE A 13 27.40 4.90 58.92
CA PHE A 13 28.86 4.90 58.84
C PHE A 13 29.38 3.53 59.34
N LEU A 14 30.30 2.84 58.63
CA LEU A 14 31.72 2.51 58.99
C LEU A 14 32.05 1.04 58.55
N PRO A 15 33.32 0.57 58.52
CA PRO A 15 34.61 1.27 58.41
C PRO A 15 35.59 0.68 57.35
N ASN A 16 36.67 1.44 57.17
CA ASN A 16 37.91 1.17 56.41
C ASN A 16 38.65 -0.12 56.81
N LEU A 17 39.36 -0.72 55.84
CA LEU A 17 40.63 -1.43 56.04
C LEU A 17 41.62 -1.08 54.92
N SER A 18 42.83 -0.77 55.34
CA SER A 18 43.93 -0.19 54.58
C SER A 18 44.90 -1.22 53.97
N SER A 19 45.60 -0.76 52.95
CA SER A 19 46.72 -1.33 52.19
C SER A 19 47.89 -1.96 52.98
N GLN A 20 48.52 -3.00 52.39
CA GLN A 20 49.97 -3.23 52.49
C GLN A 20 50.57 -3.74 51.15
N HIS A 21 51.78 -3.23 50.87
CA HIS A 21 52.69 -3.47 49.74
C HIS A 21 53.30 -4.89 49.69
N SER A 22 53.72 -5.37 48.51
CA SER A 22 55.15 -5.71 48.19
C SER A 22 55.40 -6.29 46.77
N THR A 23 56.19 -5.54 45.98
CA THR A 23 57.34 -5.92 45.10
C THR A 23 57.32 -7.11 44.10
N ALA A 24 57.34 -6.73 42.80
CA ALA A 24 58.42 -6.85 41.80
C ALA A 24 58.78 -8.17 41.04
N LEU A 25 59.27 -7.91 39.80
CA LEU A 25 59.97 -8.74 38.76
C LEU A 25 59.02 -9.32 37.67
N MET A 26 59.23 -9.23 36.34
CA MET A 26 60.28 -8.69 35.44
C MET A 26 59.67 -8.56 34.01
N SER A 27 60.15 -7.60 33.22
CA SER A 27 59.83 -7.37 31.79
C SER A 27 60.52 -8.38 30.84
N PRO A 28 60.24 -8.35 29.51
CA PRO A 28 61.01 -7.45 28.65
C PRO A 28 60.19 -6.67 27.61
N SER A 29 60.68 -5.47 27.31
CA SER A 29 60.26 -4.62 26.20
C SER A 29 60.90 -5.06 24.88
N PHE A 30 60.32 -4.67 23.74
CA PHE A 30 61.09 -3.99 22.68
C PHE A 30 60.19 -3.15 21.76
N ALA A 31 60.50 -1.85 21.78
CA ALA A 31 60.44 -0.78 20.79
C ALA A 31 59.45 -0.77 19.60
N THR A 32 58.81 0.40 19.52
CA THR A 32 58.10 1.09 18.43
C THR A 32 58.80 1.13 17.07
N ARG A 33 58.01 1.05 15.98
CA ARG A 33 58.22 1.82 14.74
C ARG A 33 56.91 2.08 13.98
N SER A 34 56.67 3.35 13.69
CA SER A 34 55.68 3.86 12.73
C SER A 34 56.08 3.50 11.30
N LEU A 35 55.12 3.24 10.40
CA LEU A 35 54.98 3.89 9.07
C LEU A 35 53.81 3.33 8.24
N LYS A 36 53.01 4.29 7.74
CA LYS A 36 52.13 4.41 6.55
C LYS A 36 51.83 3.22 5.61
N ALA A 37 50.54 3.18 5.26
CA ALA A 37 49.85 2.73 4.04
C ALA A 37 50.63 2.22 2.82
N SER A 38 50.16 1.11 2.25
CA SER A 38 50.12 0.89 0.79
C SER A 38 49.15 -0.22 0.40
N SER A 39 48.62 -0.05 -0.82
CA SER A 39 47.63 -0.82 -1.56
C SER A 39 47.99 -2.28 -1.84
N LEU A 40 47.03 -3.18 -1.69
CA LEU A 40 47.09 -4.58 -2.12
C LEU A 40 46.40 -4.77 -3.49
N PHE A 41 47.13 -4.48 -4.56
CA PHE A 41 46.91 -5.12 -5.86
C PHE A 41 48.24 -5.78 -6.25
N GLY A 42 48.21 -7.11 -6.41
CA GLY A 42 49.37 -7.91 -6.79
C GLY A 42 48.91 -9.20 -7.45
N GLU A 43 49.11 -9.25 -8.76
CA GLU A 43 48.86 -10.39 -9.65
C GLU A 43 49.65 -11.64 -9.22
N SER A 44 49.08 -12.81 -9.46
CA SER A 44 49.90 -14.01 -9.71
C SER A 44 49.19 -14.97 -10.67
N LEU A 45 49.69 -14.98 -11.91
CA LEU A 45 49.42 -15.99 -12.93
C LEU A 45 50.09 -17.32 -12.55
N ARG A 46 49.33 -18.43 -12.56
CA ARG A 46 49.88 -19.76 -12.83
C ARG A 46 48.96 -20.57 -13.74
N GLN A 47 49.59 -21.08 -14.80
CA GLN A 47 49.08 -21.93 -15.87
C GLN A 47 48.62 -23.31 -15.40
N PHE A 48 47.63 -23.90 -16.07
CA PHE A 48 47.48 -25.34 -16.34
C PHE A 48 46.59 -25.57 -17.59
N PRO A 49 46.58 -26.76 -18.23
CA PRO A 49 46.88 -26.90 -19.66
C PRO A 49 45.66 -27.01 -20.58
N LYS A 50 45.92 -26.78 -21.87
CA LYS A 50 44.98 -26.95 -22.98
C LYS A 50 44.56 -28.42 -23.14
N SER A 51 43.25 -28.68 -23.07
CA SER A 51 42.64 -29.85 -23.69
C SER A 51 41.49 -29.43 -24.61
N SER A 52 41.41 -30.12 -25.73
CA SER A 52 40.60 -29.90 -26.93
C SER A 52 39.10 -29.69 -26.71
N VAL A 53 38.57 -28.67 -27.39
CA VAL A 53 37.14 -28.41 -27.57
C VAL A 53 36.54 -29.48 -28.47
N LYS A 54 35.52 -30.20 -27.97
CA LYS A 54 34.50 -30.85 -28.81
C LYS A 54 33.23 -30.00 -28.76
N VAL A 55 32.82 -29.51 -29.92
CA VAL A 55 31.57 -28.78 -30.14
C VAL A 55 30.41 -29.76 -29.96
N ALA A 56 29.61 -29.54 -28.91
CA ALA A 56 28.30 -30.16 -28.75
C ALA A 56 27.22 -29.08 -28.92
N SER A 57 26.18 -29.42 -29.67
CA SER A 57 25.08 -28.56 -30.09
C SER A 57 24.30 -27.98 -28.90
N ARG A 58 23.90 -26.71 -29.06
CA ARG A 58 23.04 -25.95 -28.13
C ARG A 58 21.77 -26.75 -27.76
N PRO A 59 21.47 -26.97 -26.46
CA PRO A 59 20.09 -27.06 -26.04
C PRO A 59 19.52 -25.64 -26.03
N LYS A 60 18.30 -25.48 -26.57
CA LYS A 60 17.55 -24.23 -26.48
C LYS A 60 17.43 -23.83 -25.00
N SER A 61 17.93 -22.65 -24.66
CA SER A 61 17.81 -22.08 -23.31
C SER A 61 16.34 -21.76 -23.05
N VAL A 62 15.66 -22.66 -22.34
CA VAL A 62 14.47 -22.30 -21.59
C VAL A 62 14.94 -21.37 -20.46
N PRO A 63 14.35 -20.18 -20.25
CA PRO A 63 14.75 -19.33 -19.14
C PRO A 63 14.35 -20.07 -17.86
N LEU A 64 15.34 -20.58 -17.13
CA LEU A 64 15.17 -20.99 -15.74
C LEU A 64 14.76 -19.74 -14.97
N LYS A 65 13.47 -19.61 -14.65
CA LYS A 65 12.99 -18.69 -13.62
C LYS A 65 13.57 -19.22 -12.30
N THR A 66 14.73 -18.73 -11.91
CA THR A 66 15.34 -19.05 -10.61
C THR A 66 14.39 -18.57 -9.52
N ARG A 67 13.76 -19.48 -8.80
CA ARG A 67 12.84 -19.14 -7.71
C ARG A 67 13.66 -18.63 -6.53
N CYS A 68 13.18 -17.61 -5.81
CA CYS A 68 13.74 -17.25 -4.51
C CYS A 68 13.50 -18.39 -3.52
N GLU A 69 14.53 -18.80 -2.79
CA GLU A 69 14.47 -19.93 -1.87
C GLU A 69 14.76 -19.46 -0.44
N ILE A 70 14.17 -20.14 0.54
CA ILE A 70 14.55 -19.97 1.95
C ILE A 70 15.98 -20.46 2.09
N GLY A 71 16.82 -19.67 2.75
CA GLY A 71 18.26 -19.92 2.91
C GLY A 71 19.16 -19.06 2.04
N ASP A 72 18.63 -18.44 0.97
CA ASP A 72 19.35 -17.46 0.13
C ASP A 72 19.89 -16.29 0.97
N SER A 73 21.03 -15.71 0.58
CA SER A 73 21.47 -14.42 1.12
C SER A 73 20.53 -13.29 0.66
N LEU A 74 20.59 -12.13 1.33
CA LEU A 74 19.88 -10.93 0.87
C LEU A 74 20.21 -10.58 -0.58
N GLU A 75 21.49 -10.61 -0.97
CA GLU A 75 21.94 -10.28 -2.32
C GLU A 75 21.45 -11.28 -3.37
N GLU A 76 21.48 -12.58 -3.03
CA GLU A 76 20.97 -13.64 -3.89
C GLU A 76 19.47 -13.49 -4.10
N PHE A 77 18.71 -13.26 -3.02
CA PHE A 77 17.29 -12.98 -3.09
C PHE A 77 17.00 -11.75 -3.96
N LEU A 78 17.65 -10.60 -3.68
CA LEU A 78 17.37 -9.35 -4.39
C LEU A 78 17.70 -9.46 -5.88
N THR A 79 18.77 -10.17 -6.24
CA THR A 79 19.14 -10.43 -7.65
C THR A 79 18.12 -11.30 -8.37
N LYS A 80 17.48 -12.25 -7.67
CA LYS A 80 16.39 -13.07 -8.21
C LYS A 80 15.06 -12.31 -8.27
N ALA A 81 14.82 -11.40 -7.32
CA ALA A 81 13.52 -10.76 -7.11
C ALA A 81 13.33 -9.47 -7.95
N THR A 82 14.39 -8.76 -8.31
CA THR A 82 14.31 -7.55 -9.16
C THR A 82 15.51 -7.42 -10.10
N PRO A 83 15.32 -6.95 -11.35
CA PRO A 83 16.43 -6.64 -12.25
C PRO A 83 17.09 -5.27 -11.94
N ASP A 84 16.50 -4.46 -11.05
CA ASP A 84 16.95 -3.10 -10.75
C ASP A 84 18.18 -3.10 -9.84
N LYS A 85 19.36 -2.91 -10.44
CA LYS A 85 20.65 -2.87 -9.72
C LYS A 85 20.76 -1.71 -8.74
N GLY A 86 20.09 -0.58 -9.00
CA GLY A 86 20.09 0.57 -8.10
C GLY A 86 19.34 0.25 -6.83
N LEU A 87 18.17 -0.37 -6.98
CA LEU A 87 17.36 -0.82 -5.84
C LEU A 87 18.07 -1.92 -5.04
N ILE A 88 18.69 -2.90 -5.71
CA ILE A 88 19.50 -3.95 -5.05
C ILE A 88 20.59 -3.30 -4.19
N ARG A 89 21.34 -2.34 -4.76
CA ARG A 89 22.42 -1.64 -4.05
C ARG A 89 21.91 -0.86 -2.85
N LEU A 90 20.83 -0.09 -3.02
CA LEU A 90 20.21 0.70 -1.96
C LEU A 90 19.77 -0.20 -0.79
N LEU A 91 19.02 -1.27 -1.06
CA LEU A 91 18.52 -2.18 -0.03
C LEU A 91 19.64 -2.95 0.69
N THR A 92 20.73 -3.26 -0.01
CA THR A 92 21.94 -3.86 0.59
C THR A 92 22.63 -2.87 1.53
N CYS A 93 22.82 -1.60 1.11
CA CYS A 93 23.39 -0.55 1.95
C CYS A 93 22.54 -0.30 3.21
N MET A 94 21.21 -0.26 3.07
CA MET A 94 20.30 -0.16 4.21
C MET A 94 20.46 -1.36 5.16
N GLY A 95 20.59 -2.59 4.62
CA GLY A 95 20.85 -3.79 5.44
C GLY A 95 22.12 -3.68 6.30
N GLU A 96 23.19 -3.06 5.80
CA GLU A 96 24.41 -2.81 6.59
C GLU A 96 24.20 -1.76 7.71
N ALA A 97 23.39 -0.72 7.44
CA ALA A 97 22.99 0.23 8.47
C ALA A 97 22.20 -0.47 9.59
N LEU A 98 21.18 -1.27 9.24
CA LEU A 98 20.37 -2.02 10.21
C LEU A 98 21.22 -2.97 11.06
N ARG A 99 22.20 -3.65 10.44
CA ARG A 99 23.17 -4.51 11.16
C ARG A 99 23.95 -3.71 12.19
N THR A 100 24.42 -2.52 11.81
CA THR A 100 25.21 -1.65 12.68
C THR A 100 24.36 -1.08 13.81
N ILE A 101 23.13 -0.62 13.51
CA ILE A 101 22.17 -0.12 14.50
C ILE A 101 21.86 -1.20 15.54
N SER A 102 21.60 -2.44 15.11
CA SER A 102 21.38 -3.57 16.03
C SER A 102 22.52 -3.75 17.04
N PHE A 103 23.77 -3.68 16.60
CA PHE A 103 24.92 -3.76 17.49
C PHE A 103 24.98 -2.57 18.46
N LYS A 104 24.68 -1.37 17.96
CA LYS A 104 24.69 -0.13 18.76
C LYS A 104 23.59 -0.09 19.81
N VAL A 105 22.39 -0.56 19.49
CA VAL A 105 21.30 -0.73 20.46
C VAL A 105 21.66 -1.77 21.51
N ARG A 106 22.17 -2.95 21.09
CA ARG A 106 22.53 -4.07 22.00
C ARG A 106 23.57 -3.69 23.05
N THR A 107 24.48 -2.78 22.73
CA THR A 107 25.62 -2.39 23.58
C THR A 107 25.50 -0.97 24.12
N ALA A 108 24.33 -0.33 23.96
CA ALA A 108 24.11 1.04 24.43
C ALA A 108 24.23 1.13 25.96
N SER A 109 24.82 2.23 26.43
CA SER A 109 24.79 2.59 27.84
C SER A 109 23.50 3.33 28.13
N CYS A 110 22.61 2.74 28.92
CA CYS A 110 21.35 3.37 29.31
C CYS A 110 21.51 4.07 30.67
N GLY A 111 21.51 5.40 30.62
CA GLY A 111 21.43 6.27 31.79
C GLY A 111 20.04 6.89 31.90
N GLY A 112 19.71 7.49 33.05
CA GLY A 112 18.34 7.92 33.37
C GLY A 112 17.68 8.96 32.45
N THR A 113 18.37 9.49 31.43
CA THR A 113 17.82 10.44 30.45
C THR A 113 17.93 9.98 29.00
N ALA A 114 18.75 8.97 28.68
CA ALA A 114 18.94 8.46 27.32
C ALA A 114 19.74 7.15 27.30
N CYS A 115 19.53 6.34 26.26
CA CYS A 115 20.44 5.27 25.88
C CYS A 115 21.41 5.78 24.82
N VAL A 116 22.71 5.65 25.07
CA VAL A 116 23.76 6.28 24.27
C VAL A 116 24.83 5.28 23.83
N ASN A 117 25.38 5.48 22.64
CA ASN A 117 26.52 4.71 22.12
C ASN A 117 27.45 5.63 21.32
N SER A 118 28.64 5.16 20.97
CA SER A 118 29.63 5.94 20.21
C SER A 118 29.38 5.91 18.70
N PHE A 119 29.63 7.02 18.03
CA PHE A 119 29.71 7.14 16.58
C PHE A 119 30.92 8.00 16.21
N GLY A 120 31.93 7.41 15.57
CA GLY A 120 33.24 8.05 15.45
C GLY A 120 33.81 8.39 16.83
N ASP A 121 34.10 9.67 17.08
CA ASP A 121 34.62 10.19 18.34
C ASP A 121 33.52 10.76 19.28
N GLU A 122 32.25 10.74 18.85
CA GLU A 122 31.12 11.31 19.59
C GLU A 122 30.31 10.24 20.35
N GLN A 123 29.67 10.61 21.46
CA GLN A 123 28.66 9.81 22.15
C GLN A 123 27.28 10.40 21.86
N LEU A 124 26.39 9.62 21.26
CA LEU A 124 25.07 10.06 20.80
C LEU A 124 23.97 9.18 21.39
N ALA A 125 22.77 9.75 21.52
CA ALA A 125 21.57 8.95 21.73
C ALA A 125 21.36 7.99 20.54
N VAL A 126 20.84 6.80 20.82
CA VAL A 126 20.78 5.70 19.83
C VAL A 126 19.87 6.00 18.64
N ASP A 127 18.87 6.84 18.82
CA ASP A 127 17.98 7.38 17.78
C ASP A 127 18.76 8.27 16.78
N MET A 128 19.46 9.30 17.28
CA MET A 128 20.30 10.18 16.47
C MET A 128 21.47 9.45 15.81
N LEU A 129 21.97 8.39 16.45
CA LEU A 129 22.98 7.51 15.88
C LEU A 129 22.42 6.72 14.70
N ALA A 130 21.24 6.11 14.86
CA ALA A 130 20.56 5.39 13.80
C ALA A 130 20.25 6.30 12.60
N ASP A 131 19.79 7.53 12.88
CA ASP A 131 19.55 8.56 11.87
C ASP A 131 20.80 8.84 11.01
N LYS A 132 21.95 9.11 11.64
CA LYS A 132 23.23 9.33 10.95
C LYS A 132 23.62 8.12 10.08
N LEU A 133 23.52 6.89 10.62
CA LEU A 133 23.88 5.66 9.89
C LEU A 133 23.01 5.44 8.64
N LEU A 134 21.72 5.75 8.72
CA LEU A 134 20.80 5.59 7.60
C LEU A 134 21.09 6.62 6.51
N PHE A 135 21.28 7.90 6.86
CA PHE A 135 21.71 8.92 5.89
C PHE A 135 23.06 8.56 5.22
N GLU A 136 24.03 8.06 5.98
CA GLU A 136 25.31 7.60 5.42
C GLU A 136 25.11 6.44 4.44
N ALA A 137 24.33 5.42 4.82
CA ALA A 137 24.05 4.28 3.94
C ALA A 137 23.34 4.71 2.64
N LEU A 138 22.39 5.64 2.72
CA LEU A 138 21.70 6.20 1.55
C LEU A 138 22.67 6.98 0.66
N ARG A 139 23.59 7.77 1.22
CA ARG A 139 24.64 8.45 0.47
C ARG A 139 25.62 7.48 -0.19
N TYR A 140 26.05 6.44 0.53
CA TYR A 140 26.95 5.38 0.03
C TYR A 140 26.30 4.47 -1.03
N SER A 141 24.97 4.45 -1.09
CA SER A 141 24.26 3.72 -2.14
C SER A 141 24.52 4.32 -3.52
N HIS A 142 24.71 5.66 -3.60
CA HIS A 142 24.74 6.42 -4.84
C HIS A 142 23.49 6.31 -5.70
N PHE A 143 22.35 5.86 -5.15
CA PHE A 143 21.08 5.75 -5.87
C PHE A 143 19.94 6.53 -5.20
N CYS A 144 20.17 7.10 -4.01
CA CYS A 144 19.22 7.96 -3.33
C CYS A 144 19.43 9.42 -3.74
N LYS A 145 18.39 10.08 -4.25
CA LYS A 145 18.36 11.52 -4.52
C LYS A 145 17.99 12.32 -3.28
N TYR A 146 16.84 12.04 -2.67
CA TYR A 146 16.45 12.67 -1.41
C TYR A 146 16.18 11.65 -0.32
N ALA A 147 16.62 11.98 0.89
CA ALA A 147 16.30 11.23 2.10
C ALA A 147 15.57 12.14 3.09
N CYS A 148 14.62 11.60 3.83
CA CYS A 148 13.88 12.33 4.85
C CYS A 148 13.68 11.47 6.09
N SER A 149 14.01 12.02 7.26
CA SER A 149 13.90 11.34 8.55
C SER A 149 12.72 11.88 9.36
N GLU A 150 12.10 11.03 10.17
CA GLU A 150 11.08 11.46 11.13
C GLU A 150 11.63 12.42 12.20
N GLU A 151 12.92 12.30 12.57
CA GLU A 151 13.58 13.14 13.59
C GLU A 151 13.69 14.60 13.14
N VAL A 152 14.02 14.80 11.86
CA VAL A 152 14.11 16.11 11.22
C VAL A 152 13.44 16.01 9.84
N PRO A 153 12.13 16.33 9.74
CA PRO A 153 11.31 16.08 8.55
C PRO A 153 11.57 17.12 7.45
N GLU A 154 12.81 17.13 6.97
CA GLU A 154 13.32 17.95 5.88
C GLU A 154 13.96 17.05 4.81
N LEU A 155 13.86 17.45 3.54
CA LEU A 155 14.50 16.73 2.44
C LEU A 155 16.00 17.02 2.43
N GLN A 156 16.80 15.96 2.56
CA GLN A 156 18.25 16.04 2.44
C GLN A 156 18.73 15.41 1.13
N ASP A 157 19.52 16.14 0.35
CA ASP A 157 20.09 15.66 -0.92
C ASP A 157 21.21 14.65 -0.65
N MET A 158 21.04 13.43 -1.14
CA MET A 158 21.99 12.33 -1.02
C MET A 158 22.92 12.19 -2.23
N GLY A 159 22.78 13.06 -3.24
CA GLY A 159 23.63 13.12 -4.43
C GLY A 159 23.08 12.40 -5.65
N GLY A 160 22.06 11.54 -5.49
CA GLY A 160 21.41 10.82 -6.59
C GLY A 160 22.33 9.84 -7.32
N PRO A 161 21.86 9.28 -8.46
CA PRO A 161 22.68 8.48 -9.36
C PRO A 161 23.87 9.28 -9.89
N VAL A 162 25.09 8.82 -9.64
CA VAL A 162 26.29 9.42 -10.24
C VAL A 162 26.25 9.18 -11.75
N GLU A 163 26.46 10.25 -12.54
CA GLU A 163 26.35 10.29 -14.01
C GLU A 163 27.13 9.16 -14.74
N GLY A 164 28.18 8.60 -14.12
CA GLY A 164 28.97 7.47 -14.63
C GLY A 164 28.38 6.06 -14.44
N TYR A 165 27.32 5.88 -13.63
CA TYR A 165 26.62 4.60 -13.44
C TYR A 165 25.37 4.46 -14.32
N ILE A 166 25.02 5.51 -15.06
CA ILE A 166 23.88 5.53 -15.98
C ILE A 166 24.31 4.84 -17.28
N SER A 167 24.27 3.50 -17.31
CA SER A 167 24.35 2.79 -18.58
C SER A 167 23.05 3.01 -19.36
N GLN A 168 23.12 2.95 -20.69
CA GLN A 168 22.00 3.10 -21.65
C GLN A 168 20.79 2.13 -21.47
N ILE A 169 20.72 1.39 -20.35
CA ILE A 169 19.71 0.35 -20.04
C ILE A 169 18.77 0.79 -18.90
N ILE A 170 18.93 1.99 -18.34
CA ILE A 170 18.03 2.50 -17.30
C ILE A 170 16.79 3.13 -17.98
N SER A 171 15.60 2.64 -17.64
CA SER A 171 14.32 3.15 -18.17
C SER A 171 14.16 4.65 -17.89
N GLU A 172 13.39 5.36 -18.72
CA GLU A 172 13.20 6.82 -18.55
C GLU A 172 12.63 7.21 -17.17
N GLN A 173 12.00 6.28 -16.46
CA GLN A 173 11.49 6.47 -15.09
C GLN A 173 12.57 6.49 -14.01
N LEU A 174 13.77 5.95 -14.29
CA LEU A 174 14.87 5.82 -13.33
C LEU A 174 15.96 6.89 -13.52
N LYS A 175 15.75 7.87 -14.42
CA LYS A 175 16.67 9.00 -14.63
C LYS A 175 16.90 9.85 -13.36
N GLY A 176 16.07 9.70 -12.31
CA GLY A 176 16.16 10.45 -11.05
C GLY A 176 16.61 9.66 -9.80
N GLY A 177 16.88 8.36 -9.88
CA GLY A 177 17.19 7.52 -8.71
C GLY A 177 15.97 7.23 -7.83
N PHE A 178 16.17 7.16 -6.51
CA PHE A 178 15.12 6.93 -5.51
C PHE A 178 15.07 8.04 -4.47
N SER A 179 13.92 8.22 -3.83
CA SER A 179 13.80 8.99 -2.60
C SER A 179 13.36 8.09 -1.46
N VAL A 180 13.92 8.28 -0.27
CA VAL A 180 13.71 7.39 0.89
C VAL A 180 13.22 8.19 2.08
N ALA A 181 12.13 7.73 2.68
CA ALA A 181 11.68 8.23 3.97
C ALA A 181 11.83 7.15 5.04
N PHE A 182 12.26 7.52 6.24
CA PHE A 182 12.50 6.56 7.31
C PHE A 182 12.20 7.11 8.71
N ASP A 183 11.78 6.22 9.59
CA ASP A 183 11.84 6.37 11.05
C ASP A 183 13.11 5.60 11.52
N PRO A 184 14.12 6.30 12.04
CA PRO A 184 15.40 5.69 12.35
C PRO A 184 15.34 4.70 13.51
N LEU A 185 14.50 4.95 14.52
CA LEU A 185 14.40 4.10 15.71
C LEU A 185 13.04 4.20 16.41
N ASP A 186 12.02 3.59 15.84
CA ASP A 186 10.72 3.35 16.47
C ASP A 186 10.91 2.61 17.81
N GLY A 187 10.35 3.20 18.87
CA GLY A 187 10.49 2.70 20.24
C GLY A 187 11.81 3.10 20.93
N SER A 188 12.56 4.07 20.43
CA SER A 188 13.80 4.58 21.05
C SER A 188 13.66 4.88 22.56
N SER A 189 12.52 5.46 22.95
CA SER A 189 12.21 5.82 24.35
C SER A 189 12.10 4.65 25.33
N ILE A 190 11.97 3.40 24.84
CA ILE A 190 11.82 2.20 25.67
C ILE A 190 13.00 1.22 25.52
N VAL A 191 14.11 1.65 24.90
CA VAL A 191 15.33 0.84 24.78
C VAL A 191 15.87 0.40 26.14
N ASP A 192 15.76 1.26 27.16
CA ASP A 192 16.18 0.97 28.54
C ASP A 192 15.41 -0.18 29.19
N THR A 193 14.15 -0.41 28.77
CA THR A 193 13.33 -1.54 29.22
C THR A 193 13.66 -2.86 28.51
N ASN A 194 14.53 -2.83 27.51
CA ASN A 194 14.93 -3.98 26.69
C ASN A 194 13.77 -4.65 25.93
N PHE A 195 12.73 -3.88 25.63
CA PHE A 195 11.69 -4.29 24.67
C PHE A 195 12.24 -4.21 23.24
N SER A 196 11.59 -4.93 22.32
CA SER A 196 11.98 -4.86 20.91
C SER A 196 11.66 -3.48 20.35
N VAL A 197 12.59 -2.94 19.55
CA VAL A 197 12.50 -1.65 18.86
C VAL A 197 12.84 -1.87 17.38
N GLY A 198 12.77 -0.85 16.53
CA GLY A 198 13.06 -1.06 15.11
C GLY A 198 13.26 0.19 14.28
N THR A 199 13.60 0.00 13.01
CA THR A 199 13.70 1.05 11.99
C THR A 199 12.66 0.77 10.92
N ILE A 200 12.02 1.80 10.36
CA ILE A 200 11.06 1.68 9.26
C ILE A 200 11.56 2.53 8.09
N PHE A 201 11.44 2.05 6.86
CA PHE A 201 11.66 2.90 5.69
C PHE A 201 10.85 2.50 4.47
N GLY A 202 10.47 3.50 3.68
CA GLY A 202 9.86 3.35 2.36
C GLY A 202 10.75 3.92 1.26
N VAL A 203 10.72 3.29 0.08
CA VAL A 203 11.52 3.69 -1.08
C VAL A 203 10.60 4.05 -2.24
N TRP A 204 10.65 5.31 -2.67
CA TRP A 204 9.92 5.83 -3.82
C TRP A 204 10.85 6.04 -5.02
N PRO A 205 10.37 5.85 -6.26
CA PRO A 205 11.15 6.21 -7.44
C PRO A 205 11.19 7.73 -7.61
N GLY A 206 12.30 8.24 -8.15
CA GLY A 206 12.47 9.66 -8.45
C GLY A 206 12.86 10.51 -7.25
N ASP A 207 12.46 11.78 -7.29
CA ASP A 207 13.00 12.89 -6.49
C ASP A 207 11.94 13.56 -5.60
N LYS A 208 10.87 12.84 -5.24
CA LYS A 208 9.76 13.37 -4.45
C LYS A 208 9.34 12.43 -3.33
N LEU A 209 8.98 13.02 -2.19
CA LEU A 209 8.33 12.36 -1.05
C LEU A 209 7.00 13.03 -0.67
N THR A 210 6.55 14.02 -1.46
CA THR A 210 5.23 14.64 -1.37
C THR A 210 4.52 14.56 -2.73
N GLY A 211 3.18 14.61 -2.71
CA GLY A 211 2.36 14.34 -3.89
C GLY A 211 2.43 12.89 -4.39
N VAL A 212 3.10 12.01 -3.62
CA VAL A 212 3.21 10.57 -3.87
C VAL A 212 2.25 9.82 -2.96
N LYS A 213 1.95 8.57 -3.29
CA LYS A 213 1.14 7.66 -2.48
C LYS A 213 2.00 6.55 -1.89
N GLY A 214 1.48 5.88 -0.85
CA GLY A 214 2.11 4.65 -0.35
C GLY A 214 2.18 3.54 -1.41
N SER A 215 1.20 3.48 -2.32
CA SER A 215 1.18 2.56 -3.46
C SER A 215 2.29 2.81 -4.49
N ASP A 216 2.93 3.98 -4.46
CA ASP A 216 3.98 4.35 -5.40
C ASP A 216 5.35 3.79 -5.01
N GLN A 217 5.52 3.33 -3.76
CA GLN A 217 6.73 2.68 -3.28
C GLN A 217 7.17 1.55 -4.23
N VAL A 218 8.48 1.45 -4.46
CA VAL A 218 9.13 0.33 -5.17
C VAL A 218 9.59 -0.75 -4.19
N ALA A 219 9.85 -0.37 -2.95
CA ALA A 219 10.14 -1.25 -1.83
C ALA A 219 9.77 -0.57 -0.51
N ALA A 220 9.50 -1.36 0.50
CA ALA A 220 9.42 -0.92 1.88
C ALA A 220 10.04 -1.99 2.78
N ALA A 221 10.57 -1.59 3.93
CA ALA A 221 11.15 -2.53 4.86
C ALA A 221 11.20 -2.02 6.29
N MET A 222 11.44 -2.94 7.22
CA MET A 222 11.72 -2.64 8.61
C MET A 222 12.87 -3.50 9.15
N GLY A 223 13.71 -2.90 9.98
CA GLY A 223 14.68 -3.60 10.82
C GLY A 223 14.08 -3.83 12.20
N VAL A 224 14.11 -5.06 12.70
CA VAL A 224 13.60 -5.42 14.04
C VAL A 224 14.79 -5.73 14.94
N TYR A 225 14.92 -4.96 16.02
CA TYR A 225 15.97 -5.11 17.03
C TYR A 225 15.38 -5.74 18.30
N GLY A 226 15.18 -7.05 18.24
CA GLY A 226 14.70 -7.83 19.36
C GLY A 226 15.78 -8.80 19.88
N PRO A 227 15.38 -9.92 20.52
CA PRO A 227 16.33 -11.00 20.85
C PRO A 227 17.01 -11.57 19.59
N ARG A 228 16.32 -11.48 18.44
CA ARG A 228 16.85 -11.70 17.09
C ARG A 228 16.88 -10.36 16.36
N THR A 229 17.84 -10.20 15.45
CA THR A 229 17.84 -9.08 14.51
C THR A 229 17.34 -9.56 13.17
N THR A 230 16.24 -8.98 12.70
CA THR A 230 15.64 -9.36 11.42
C THR A 230 15.43 -8.15 10.53
N TYR A 231 15.53 -8.36 9.23
CA TYR A 231 15.26 -7.37 8.21
C TYR A 231 14.08 -7.87 7.38
N VAL A 232 12.93 -7.20 7.48
CA VAL A 232 11.68 -7.61 6.83
C VAL A 232 11.41 -6.66 5.68
N LEU A 233 11.34 -7.17 4.45
CA LEU A 233 11.24 -6.35 3.23
C LEU A 233 10.16 -6.85 2.27
N ALA A 234 9.59 -5.94 1.50
CA ALA A 234 8.73 -6.25 0.37
C ALA A 234 9.12 -5.40 -0.86
N LEU A 235 8.94 -5.97 -2.05
CA LEU A 235 9.21 -5.31 -3.33
C LEU A 235 7.94 -5.18 -4.14
N LYS A 236 7.72 -4.07 -4.83
CA LYS A 236 6.47 -3.78 -5.55
C LYS A 236 6.07 -4.87 -6.54
N ASP A 237 7.00 -5.27 -7.40
CA ASP A 237 6.75 -6.19 -8.50
C ASP A 237 7.11 -7.65 -8.17
N PHE A 238 7.35 -7.96 -6.88
CA PHE A 238 7.62 -9.31 -6.39
C PHE A 238 6.58 -9.73 -5.33
N PRO A 239 6.01 -10.94 -5.37
CA PRO A 239 4.99 -11.36 -4.41
C PRO A 239 5.57 -11.53 -3.00
N GLY A 240 4.76 -11.26 -1.98
CA GLY A 240 5.10 -11.57 -0.59
C GLY A 240 5.91 -10.51 0.16
N THR A 241 6.02 -10.75 1.46
CA THR A 241 6.90 -10.04 2.39
C THR A 241 7.90 -11.04 2.98
N HIS A 242 9.18 -10.67 2.97
CA HIS A 242 10.30 -11.57 3.22
C HIS A 242 11.07 -11.17 4.46
N GLU A 243 11.31 -12.12 5.35
CA GLU A 243 12.10 -11.96 6.57
C GLU A 243 13.51 -12.52 6.36
N PHE A 244 14.51 -11.70 6.70
CA PHE A 244 15.91 -12.07 6.73
C PHE A 244 16.43 -12.04 8.16
N LEU A 245 17.11 -13.10 8.59
CA LEU A 245 17.78 -13.17 9.88
C LEU A 245 19.24 -12.72 9.74
N LEU A 246 19.71 -11.87 10.65
CA LEU A 246 21.13 -11.60 10.81
C LEU A 246 21.81 -12.79 11.50
N LEU A 247 22.74 -13.43 10.79
CA LEU A 247 23.58 -14.51 11.32
C LEU A 247 24.79 -13.96 12.07
N ASP A 248 25.44 -14.80 12.87
CA ASP A 248 26.60 -14.43 13.69
C ASP A 248 27.80 -13.96 12.83
N GLU A 249 27.94 -14.49 11.62
CA GLU A 249 28.95 -14.05 10.65
C GLU A 249 28.63 -12.69 10.00
N GLY A 250 27.47 -12.12 10.35
CA GLY A 250 27.02 -10.81 9.90
C GLY A 250 26.31 -10.79 8.54
N LYS A 251 25.85 -11.95 8.06
CA LYS A 251 25.07 -12.06 6.81
C LYS A 251 23.58 -12.10 7.07
N TRP A 252 22.81 -11.55 6.14
CA TRP A 252 21.35 -11.65 6.12
C TRP A 252 20.92 -12.91 5.36
N GLN A 253 20.21 -13.81 6.02
CA GLN A 253 19.69 -15.04 5.42
C GLN A 253 18.16 -15.02 5.36
N HIS A 254 17.58 -15.33 4.21
CA HIS A 254 16.13 -15.44 4.02
C HIS A 254 15.57 -16.61 4.83
N VAL A 255 14.65 -16.33 5.77
CA VAL A 255 14.11 -17.34 6.71
C VAL A 255 12.60 -17.51 6.63
N LYS A 256 11.87 -16.53 6.11
CA LYS A 256 10.41 -16.62 5.96
C LYS A 256 9.92 -15.78 4.78
N GLU A 257 8.95 -16.32 4.06
CA GLU A 257 8.10 -15.60 3.12
C GLU A 257 6.67 -15.60 3.67
N THR A 258 5.97 -14.49 3.53
CA THR A 258 4.57 -14.34 3.95
C THR A 258 3.75 -13.82 2.78
N THR A 259 2.68 -14.52 2.42
CA THR A 259 1.80 -14.16 1.30
C THR A 259 0.33 -14.12 1.67
N GLU A 260 -0.03 -14.54 2.89
CA GLU A 260 -1.39 -14.53 3.41
C GLU A 260 -1.39 -14.13 4.89
N ILE A 261 -2.33 -13.28 5.29
CA ILE A 261 -2.64 -12.99 6.70
C ILE A 261 -4.09 -13.43 6.93
N GLY A 262 -4.23 -14.60 7.55
CA GLY A 262 -5.51 -15.20 7.87
C GLY A 262 -6.13 -14.65 9.16
N GLU A 263 -7.35 -15.10 9.46
CA GLU A 263 -8.06 -14.66 10.64
C GLU A 263 -7.47 -15.20 11.96
N GLY A 264 -7.58 -14.42 13.03
CA GLY A 264 -7.11 -14.88 14.33
C GLY A 264 -7.39 -13.96 15.51
N LYS A 265 -7.35 -14.55 16.70
CA LYS A 265 -7.69 -13.88 17.97
C LYS A 265 -6.49 -13.18 18.61
N LEU A 266 -5.93 -12.18 17.94
CA LEU A 266 -4.82 -11.33 18.42
C LEU A 266 -5.13 -9.87 18.13
N PHE A 267 -5.02 -8.99 19.13
CA PHE A 267 -5.17 -7.55 18.94
C PHE A 267 -4.05 -6.76 19.61
N SER A 268 -3.64 -5.68 18.96
CA SER A 268 -2.60 -4.74 19.40
C SER A 268 -3.16 -3.31 19.37
N PRO A 269 -3.77 -2.83 20.47
CA PRO A 269 -4.49 -1.56 20.51
C PRO A 269 -3.59 -0.38 20.89
N GLY A 270 -3.10 0.32 19.88
CA GLY A 270 -2.50 1.64 19.99
C GLY A 270 -3.48 2.70 20.47
N ASN A 271 -2.93 3.69 21.18
CA ASN A 271 -3.69 4.81 21.73
C ASN A 271 -4.94 4.41 22.55
N LEU A 272 -4.88 3.29 23.30
CA LEU A 272 -6.04 2.75 24.04
C LEU A 272 -6.78 3.78 24.91
N ARG A 273 -6.09 4.81 25.41
CA ARG A 273 -6.70 5.92 26.16
C ARG A 273 -7.82 6.66 25.40
N ALA A 274 -7.81 6.61 24.06
CA ALA A 274 -8.84 7.19 23.20
C ALA A 274 -10.23 6.54 23.39
N THR A 275 -10.30 5.30 23.89
CA THR A 275 -11.57 4.63 24.22
C THR A 275 -12.39 5.40 25.26
N PHE A 276 -11.75 6.22 26.09
CA PHE A 276 -12.43 7.01 27.12
C PHE A 276 -13.45 8.02 26.55
N ASP A 277 -13.14 8.60 25.39
CA ASP A 277 -13.96 9.63 24.72
C ASP A 277 -14.22 9.35 23.23
N ASN A 278 -13.91 8.14 22.76
CA ASN A 278 -14.31 7.60 21.46
C ASN A 278 -15.11 6.29 21.69
N PRO A 279 -16.46 6.36 21.73
CA PRO A 279 -17.31 5.21 22.05
C PRO A 279 -17.24 4.10 21.00
N ASP A 280 -16.95 4.43 19.74
CA ASP A 280 -16.84 3.44 18.67
C ASP A 280 -15.55 2.63 18.80
N TYR A 281 -14.45 3.29 19.17
CA TYR A 281 -13.21 2.57 19.47
C TYR A 281 -13.36 1.71 20.74
N ASP A 282 -14.03 2.22 21.79
CA ASP A 282 -14.35 1.42 22.98
C ASP A 282 -15.16 0.18 22.63
N LYS A 283 -16.18 0.31 21.77
CA LYS A 283 -16.98 -0.81 21.25
C LYS A 283 -16.13 -1.86 20.54
N LEU A 284 -15.16 -1.43 19.72
CA LEU A 284 -14.24 -2.35 19.02
C LEU A 284 -13.35 -3.12 20.01
N ILE A 285 -12.76 -2.42 20.99
CA ILE A 285 -11.94 -3.06 22.02
C ILE A 285 -12.76 -4.03 22.88
N ASN A 286 -13.98 -3.65 23.26
CA ASN A 286 -14.89 -4.51 24.01
C ASN A 286 -15.26 -5.79 23.24
N TYR A 287 -15.38 -5.72 21.91
CA TYR A 287 -15.55 -6.91 21.08
C TYR A 287 -14.35 -7.88 21.25
N TYR A 288 -13.11 -7.39 21.14
CA TYR A 288 -11.91 -8.21 21.31
C TYR A 288 -11.80 -8.84 22.69
N VAL A 289 -12.10 -8.07 23.75
CA VAL A 289 -12.12 -8.57 25.12
C VAL A 289 -13.18 -9.65 25.30
N LYS A 290 -14.41 -9.43 24.81
CA LYS A 290 -15.51 -10.40 24.89
C LYS A 290 -15.18 -11.70 24.15
N GLU A 291 -14.56 -11.60 22.99
CA GLU A 291 -14.13 -12.74 22.18
C GLU A 291 -12.83 -13.40 22.66
N LYS A 292 -12.26 -12.91 23.78
CA LYS A 292 -11.06 -13.44 24.44
C LYS A 292 -9.83 -13.39 23.52
N TYR A 293 -9.66 -12.31 22.77
CA TYR A 293 -8.47 -12.11 21.97
C TYR A 293 -7.23 -11.96 22.85
N THR A 294 -6.09 -12.44 22.35
CA THR A 294 -4.81 -12.23 23.04
C THR A 294 -4.37 -10.78 22.84
N LEU A 295 -4.09 -10.06 23.92
CA LEU A 295 -3.49 -8.73 23.89
C LEU A 295 -1.97 -8.83 23.75
N ARG A 296 -1.39 -8.14 22.77
CA ARG A 296 0.06 -7.90 22.67
C ARG A 296 0.32 -6.52 22.07
N TYR A 297 0.74 -5.58 22.91
CA TYR A 297 1.05 -4.21 22.52
C TYR A 297 2.23 -3.71 23.36
N THR A 298 3.22 -3.13 22.70
CA THR A 298 4.45 -2.62 23.32
C THR A 298 4.56 -1.11 23.22
N GLY A 299 3.84 -0.50 22.27
CA GLY A 299 3.96 0.92 21.95
C GLY A 299 4.94 1.22 20.82
N GLY A 300 5.76 0.26 20.39
CA GLY A 300 6.56 0.34 19.17
C GLY A 300 5.81 -0.22 17.98
N MET A 301 5.66 0.56 16.91
CA MET A 301 4.99 0.16 15.68
C MET A 301 5.63 -1.07 15.05
N VAL A 302 6.97 -1.16 15.01
CA VAL A 302 7.71 -2.24 14.39
C VAL A 302 7.36 -3.60 15.00
N PRO A 303 7.58 -3.87 16.31
CA PRO A 303 7.24 -5.18 16.87
C PRO A 303 5.72 -5.45 16.84
N ASP A 304 4.90 -4.43 17.04
CA ASP A 304 3.45 -4.59 17.17
C ASP A 304 2.76 -4.90 15.83
N VAL A 305 3.33 -4.47 14.70
CA VAL A 305 2.90 -4.83 13.34
C VAL A 305 3.63 -6.07 12.82
N ASN A 306 4.93 -6.22 13.10
CA ASN A 306 5.70 -7.40 12.66
C ASN A 306 5.10 -8.72 13.16
N GLN A 307 4.54 -8.75 14.37
CA GLN A 307 3.87 -9.95 14.88
C GLN A 307 2.69 -10.40 13.99
N ILE A 308 2.03 -9.50 13.28
CA ILE A 308 0.91 -9.83 12.37
C ILE A 308 1.45 -10.58 11.15
N ILE A 309 2.57 -10.12 10.58
CA ILE A 309 3.25 -10.75 9.44
C ILE A 309 3.84 -12.11 9.85
N VAL A 310 4.49 -12.18 11.02
CA VAL A 310 5.13 -13.43 11.49
C VAL A 310 4.08 -14.48 11.90
N LYS A 311 2.97 -14.05 12.54
CA LYS A 311 1.90 -14.96 12.98
C LYS A 311 0.83 -15.19 11.93
N GLU A 312 0.88 -14.46 10.82
CA GLU A 312 -0.08 -14.51 9.72
C GLU A 312 -1.52 -14.28 10.19
N LYS A 313 -1.70 -13.45 11.23
CA LYS A 313 -3.00 -13.14 11.82
C LYS A 313 -2.97 -11.96 12.80
N GLY A 314 -4.16 -11.44 13.09
CA GLY A 314 -4.40 -10.44 14.11
C GLY A 314 -4.57 -9.04 13.54
N ILE A 315 -4.75 -8.08 14.44
CA ILE A 315 -5.09 -6.70 14.12
C ILE A 315 -4.32 -5.72 15.00
N PHE A 316 -3.67 -4.75 14.38
CA PHE A 316 -3.14 -3.55 15.00
C PHE A 316 -4.11 -2.40 14.74
N THR A 317 -4.37 -1.56 15.74
CA THR A 317 -5.19 -0.35 15.60
C THR A 317 -4.53 0.83 16.31
N ASN A 318 -4.64 2.03 15.78
CA ASN A 318 -4.27 3.26 16.47
C ASN A 318 -5.29 4.35 16.05
N VAL A 319 -6.24 4.62 16.94
CA VAL A 319 -7.42 5.45 16.66
C VAL A 319 -7.36 6.73 17.47
N THR A 320 -7.84 7.83 16.89
CA THR A 320 -7.88 9.14 17.55
C THR A 320 -9.15 9.35 18.37
N SER A 321 -9.16 10.38 19.20
CA SER A 321 -10.36 10.86 19.91
C SER A 321 -10.34 12.38 20.02
N PRO A 322 -11.44 13.04 20.45
CA PRO A 322 -11.44 14.49 20.64
C PRO A 322 -10.29 15.00 21.53
N SER A 323 -9.91 14.23 22.55
CA SER A 323 -8.80 14.57 23.44
C SER A 323 -7.43 14.02 23.01
N THR A 324 -7.36 13.14 22.00
CA THR A 324 -6.10 12.52 21.57
C THR A 324 -5.87 12.61 20.07
N LYS A 325 -4.77 13.28 19.68
CA LYS A 325 -4.38 13.47 18.28
C LYS A 325 -3.71 12.22 17.71
N ALA A 326 -3.77 12.09 16.38
CA ALA A 326 -2.98 11.10 15.64
C ALA A 326 -1.49 11.33 15.91
N LYS A 327 -0.76 10.25 16.20
CA LYS A 327 0.69 10.30 16.47
C LYS A 327 1.53 9.82 15.29
N LEU A 328 1.03 8.85 14.54
CA LEU A 328 1.77 8.11 13.53
C LEU A 328 1.84 8.90 12.23
N ARG A 329 3.03 9.03 11.65
CA ARG A 329 3.27 9.77 10.42
C ARG A 329 3.00 8.89 9.20
N LEU A 330 2.30 9.46 8.22
CA LEU A 330 1.93 8.76 7.00
C LEU A 330 3.16 8.31 6.21
N LEU A 331 4.12 9.21 6.03
CA LEU A 331 5.29 9.01 5.18
C LEU A 331 6.33 8.04 5.79
N PHE A 332 6.65 8.20 7.08
CA PHE A 332 7.77 7.49 7.72
C PHE A 332 7.38 6.12 8.28
N GLU A 333 6.14 5.98 8.75
CA GLU A 333 5.68 4.80 9.49
C GLU A 333 4.55 4.08 8.74
N VAL A 334 3.47 4.81 8.45
CA VAL A 334 2.20 4.18 8.11
C VAL A 334 2.19 3.59 6.69
N ALA A 335 2.65 4.35 5.69
CA ALA A 335 2.71 3.89 4.31
C ALA A 335 3.73 2.74 4.11
N PRO A 336 4.95 2.80 4.68
CA PRO A 336 5.87 1.66 4.61
C PRO A 336 5.35 0.39 5.28
N LEU A 337 4.78 0.48 6.48
CA LEU A 337 4.20 -0.68 7.17
C LEU A 337 2.96 -1.21 6.44
N GLY A 338 2.10 -0.32 5.91
CA GLY A 338 0.97 -0.72 5.08
C GLY A 338 1.42 -1.50 3.85
N PHE A 339 2.54 -1.12 3.24
CA PHE A 339 3.08 -1.82 2.09
C PHE A 339 3.56 -3.22 2.48
N LEU A 340 4.27 -3.36 3.60
CA LEU A 340 4.70 -4.66 4.12
C LEU A 340 3.51 -5.59 4.45
N VAL A 341 2.44 -5.05 5.03
CA VAL A 341 1.25 -5.82 5.43
C VAL A 341 0.44 -6.25 4.21
N GLU A 342 0.19 -5.36 3.26
CA GLU A 342 -0.58 -5.70 2.06
C GLU A 342 0.18 -6.67 1.13
N LYS A 343 1.51 -6.54 1.05
CA LYS A 343 2.36 -7.50 0.33
C LYS A 343 2.42 -8.87 1.02
N ALA A 344 2.19 -8.91 2.33
CA ALA A 344 2.01 -10.14 3.10
C ALA A 344 0.59 -10.75 2.98
N GLY A 345 -0.31 -10.17 2.17
CA GLY A 345 -1.68 -10.65 2.01
C GLY A 345 -2.66 -10.19 3.10
N GLY A 346 -2.27 -9.20 3.92
CA GLY A 346 -3.16 -8.51 4.83
C GLY A 346 -3.75 -7.24 4.23
N TYR A 347 -4.36 -6.43 5.09
CA TYR A 347 -5.02 -5.20 4.69
C TYR A 347 -4.65 -4.05 5.63
N SER A 348 -4.61 -2.84 5.08
CA SER A 348 -4.46 -1.60 5.85
C SER A 348 -5.69 -0.71 5.74
N SER A 349 -5.99 0.11 6.74
CA SER A 349 -7.07 1.10 6.64
C SER A 349 -6.83 2.34 7.49
N ASP A 350 -7.18 3.51 6.96
CA ASP A 350 -7.35 4.74 7.75
C ASP A 350 -8.75 4.86 8.38
N GLY A 351 -9.59 3.83 8.20
CA GLY A 351 -11.00 3.80 8.56
C GLY A 351 -11.93 3.85 7.35
N ARG A 352 -11.43 4.24 6.18
CA ARG A 352 -12.24 4.37 4.96
C ARG A 352 -11.60 3.74 3.73
N ARG A 353 -10.28 3.78 3.63
CA ARG A 353 -9.50 3.31 2.48
C ARG A 353 -8.16 2.73 2.92
N SER A 354 -7.49 2.02 2.02
CA SER A 354 -6.09 1.63 2.23
C SER A 354 -5.24 2.86 2.54
N VAL A 355 -4.29 2.71 3.48
CA VAL A 355 -3.34 3.78 3.75
C VAL A 355 -2.38 4.01 2.59
N LEU A 356 -2.25 3.02 1.70
CA LEU A 356 -1.44 3.13 0.48
C LEU A 356 -2.04 4.06 -0.56
N ASP A 357 -3.36 4.29 -0.53
CA ASP A 357 -4.05 5.16 -1.49
C ASP A 357 -4.04 6.64 -1.09
N LYS A 358 -3.59 6.95 0.15
CA LYS A 358 -3.49 8.31 0.66
C LYS A 358 -2.32 9.03 -0.02
N VAL A 359 -2.61 10.20 -0.57
CA VAL A 359 -1.58 11.10 -1.10
C VAL A 359 -0.89 11.75 0.10
N ILE A 360 0.43 11.73 0.11
CA ILE A 360 1.25 12.37 1.13
C ILE A 360 1.40 13.84 0.74
N GLU A 361 0.61 14.71 1.35
CA GLU A 361 0.65 16.15 1.01
C GLU A 361 1.80 16.86 1.72
N ASN A 362 2.09 16.45 2.96
CA ASN A 362 3.11 17.04 3.82
C ASN A 362 3.96 15.95 4.49
N LEU A 363 5.24 16.24 4.73
CA LEU A 363 6.19 15.27 5.29
C LEU A 363 5.78 14.78 6.70
N ASP A 364 5.18 15.65 7.53
CA ASP A 364 4.74 15.34 8.90
C ASP A 364 3.22 15.09 9.01
N GLU A 365 2.56 14.73 7.90
CA GLU A 365 1.15 14.34 7.90
C GLU A 365 0.94 13.13 8.80
N ARG A 366 -0.07 13.17 9.68
CA ARG A 366 -0.39 12.08 10.61
C ARG A 366 -1.73 11.46 10.29
N THR A 367 -1.86 10.17 10.58
CA THR A 367 -3.11 9.46 10.35
C THR A 367 -3.36 8.38 11.39
N GLN A 368 -4.63 8.07 11.61
CA GLN A 368 -5.01 6.85 12.31
C GLN A 368 -4.85 5.66 11.37
N VAL A 369 -4.68 4.47 11.93
CA VAL A 369 -4.47 3.29 11.09
C VAL A 369 -4.91 2.01 11.77
N ALA A 370 -5.33 1.05 10.95
CA ALA A 370 -5.37 -0.36 11.28
C ALA A 370 -4.59 -1.20 10.26
N TYR A 371 -3.97 -2.28 10.72
CA TYR A 371 -3.32 -3.31 9.90
C TYR A 371 -3.74 -4.68 10.38
N GLY A 372 -4.13 -5.59 9.50
CA GLY A 372 -4.49 -6.93 9.94
C GLY A 372 -5.08 -7.82 8.87
N SER A 373 -5.75 -8.87 9.35
CA SER A 373 -6.56 -9.75 8.52
C SER A 373 -7.78 -9.04 7.96
N LYS A 374 -8.37 -9.62 6.92
CA LYS A 374 -9.45 -9.03 6.13
C LYS A 374 -10.66 -8.68 6.98
N GLU A 375 -11.17 -9.65 7.74
CA GLU A 375 -12.40 -9.48 8.53
C GLU A 375 -12.19 -8.52 9.70
N GLU A 376 -10.97 -8.44 10.23
CA GLU A 376 -10.64 -7.48 11.28
C GLU A 376 -10.58 -6.04 10.76
N ILE A 377 -10.09 -5.83 9.53
CA ILE A 377 -10.12 -4.52 8.89
C ILE A 377 -11.56 -4.12 8.53
N ILE A 378 -12.38 -5.05 8.02
CA ILE A 378 -13.80 -4.81 7.79
C ILE A 378 -14.49 -4.38 9.09
N ARG A 379 -14.28 -5.14 10.17
CA ARG A 379 -14.84 -4.84 11.49
C ARG A 379 -14.40 -3.47 12.00
N PHE A 380 -13.12 -3.13 11.83
CA PHE A 380 -12.58 -1.83 12.20
C PHE A 380 -13.30 -0.69 11.48
N GLU A 381 -13.46 -0.79 10.16
CA GLU A 381 -14.16 0.21 9.36
C GLU A 381 -15.65 0.32 9.72
N GLU A 382 -16.35 -0.81 9.79
CA GLU A 382 -17.78 -0.86 10.14
C GLU A 382 -18.05 -0.34 11.56
N THR A 383 -17.16 -0.64 12.51
CA THR A 383 -17.36 -0.20 13.90
C THR A 383 -17.16 1.30 14.05
N LEU A 384 -16.17 1.88 13.36
CA LEU A 384 -15.87 3.31 13.47
C LEU A 384 -16.71 4.20 12.53
N TYR A 385 -17.17 3.67 11.40
CA TYR A 385 -17.78 4.49 10.34
C TYR A 385 -19.10 3.93 9.79
N GLY A 386 -19.58 2.79 10.31
CA GLY A 386 -20.89 2.22 9.97
C GLY A 386 -20.93 1.43 8.66
N SER A 387 -19.94 1.58 7.78
CA SER A 387 -19.79 0.82 6.54
C SER A 387 -18.32 0.54 6.25
N SER A 388 -18.06 -0.58 5.58
CA SER A 388 -16.76 -0.92 5.02
C SER A 388 -16.87 -1.02 3.51
N SER A 389 -16.01 -0.30 2.80
CA SER A 389 -15.87 -0.42 1.34
C SER A 389 -15.48 -1.86 0.91
N ARG A 390 -14.95 -2.66 1.85
CA ARG A 390 -14.51 -4.04 1.65
C ARG A 390 -15.58 -5.09 2.01
N SER A 391 -16.48 -4.78 2.93
CA SER A 391 -17.67 -5.61 3.24
C SER A 391 -18.63 -5.70 2.04
N LEU A 392 -18.73 -4.62 1.27
CA LEU A 392 -19.49 -4.58 0.02
C LEU A 392 -18.91 -5.53 -1.06
N TYR A 393 -17.60 -5.74 -1.07
CA TYR A 393 -16.95 -6.75 -1.91
C TYR A 393 -17.27 -8.19 -1.45
N GLU A 394 -17.60 -8.44 -0.18
CA GLU A 394 -17.96 -9.78 0.31
C GLU A 394 -19.41 -10.19 0.08
N LEU A 395 -20.36 -9.25 0.13
CA LEU A 395 -21.72 -9.51 -0.35
C LEU A 395 -21.72 -9.85 -1.86
N TYR A 396 -20.73 -9.34 -2.58
CA TYR A 396 -20.44 -9.67 -3.97
C TYR A 396 -19.74 -11.04 -4.14
N ASP A 397 -18.83 -11.43 -3.23
CA ASP A 397 -18.04 -12.68 -3.30
C ASP A 397 -18.74 -13.93 -2.71
N ARG A 398 -19.58 -13.77 -1.67
CA ARG A 398 -20.34 -14.87 -1.01
C ARG A 398 -21.63 -15.28 -1.75
N ASN A 399 -22.01 -14.55 -2.79
CA ASN A 399 -23.17 -14.88 -3.59
C ASN A 399 -22.73 -15.90 -4.65
N GLU A 400 -23.05 -17.19 -4.47
CA GLU A 400 -22.63 -18.27 -5.41
C GLU A 400 -23.07 -18.00 -6.87
N ASN A 401 -24.12 -17.20 -7.06
CA ASN A 401 -24.57 -16.74 -8.38
C ASN A 401 -23.60 -15.75 -9.06
N VAL A 402 -22.75 -15.06 -8.29
CA VAL A 402 -21.74 -14.10 -8.78
C VAL A 402 -20.39 -14.80 -9.04
N GLN A 403 -20.06 -15.86 -8.30
CA GLN A 403 -18.88 -16.71 -8.56
C GLN A 403 -18.93 -17.42 -9.93
N ALA A 404 -20.12 -17.70 -10.46
CA ALA A 404 -20.29 -18.25 -11.81
C ALA A 404 -19.88 -17.24 -12.91
N ILE A 405 -19.87 -15.95 -12.61
CA ILE A 405 -19.66 -14.85 -13.58
C ILE A 405 -18.18 -14.62 -13.85
N LEU A 406 -17.29 -14.90 -12.89
CA LEU A 406 -15.84 -14.73 -13.07
C LEU A 406 -15.14 -15.98 -13.64
N LYS A 407 -15.81 -17.15 -13.65
CA LYS A 407 -15.25 -18.38 -14.21
C LYS A 407 -15.25 -18.43 -15.75
N PHE A 408 -16.01 -17.55 -16.41
CA PHE A 408 -16.01 -17.41 -17.87
C PHE A 408 -15.37 -16.08 -18.31
N GLY A 409 -14.05 -15.99 -18.12
CA GLY A 409 -13.14 -15.43 -19.11
C GLY A 409 -13.18 -13.93 -19.38
N ILE A 410 -12.71 -13.10 -18.43
CA ILE A 410 -12.01 -11.85 -18.76
C ILE A 410 -10.83 -11.68 -17.80
N THR A 411 -9.63 -12.03 -18.26
CA THR A 411 -8.38 -11.51 -17.70
C THR A 411 -8.32 -10.00 -17.97
N ALA A 412 -8.73 -9.18 -17.00
CA ALA A 412 -8.47 -7.75 -17.02
C ALA A 412 -7.08 -7.48 -16.41
N SER A 413 -6.07 -7.42 -17.27
CA SER A 413 -4.81 -6.77 -16.96
C SER A 413 -5.02 -5.25 -16.97
N LYS A 414 -4.99 -4.62 -15.80
CA LYS A 414 -4.60 -3.21 -15.48
C LYS A 414 -5.44 -2.64 -14.33
N LYS A 415 -4.69 -2.18 -13.31
CA LYS A 415 -4.92 -1.29 -12.16
C LYS A 415 -6.36 -0.78 -11.84
N PRO A 416 -6.80 -0.89 -10.57
CA PRO A 416 -8.03 -0.27 -10.05
C PRO A 416 -7.77 1.16 -9.55
N ASN A 417 -7.44 2.09 -10.45
CA ASN A 417 -7.33 3.51 -10.10
C ASN A 417 -8.10 4.33 -11.12
N GLU A 418 -9.39 4.60 -10.84
CA GLU A 418 -10.22 5.71 -11.33
C GLU A 418 -11.70 5.55 -10.91
N LEU A 419 -11.96 5.29 -9.61
CA LEU A 419 -13.33 5.13 -9.07
C LEU A 419 -13.80 6.29 -8.17
N ALA A 420 -13.12 7.43 -8.18
CA ALA A 420 -13.55 8.62 -7.44
C ALA A 420 -14.09 9.71 -8.37
N SER A 421 -15.37 9.63 -8.74
CA SER A 421 -16.19 10.81 -9.07
C SER A 421 -17.69 10.49 -9.03
N LEU A 422 -18.31 10.89 -7.91
CA LEU A 422 -19.71 11.31 -7.70
C LEU A 422 -20.82 10.34 -8.14
N SER A 423 -21.14 9.36 -7.28
CA SER A 423 -22.54 8.96 -7.04
C SER A 423 -23.10 9.81 -5.90
N SER A 424 -24.30 10.33 -6.04
CA SER A 424 -25.01 11.03 -4.96
C SER A 424 -26.45 10.52 -4.90
N ALA A 425 -26.82 9.94 -3.76
CA ALA A 425 -28.21 9.63 -3.46
C ALA A 425 -28.92 10.92 -2.98
N TYR A 426 -30.09 11.21 -3.55
CA TYR A 426 -30.98 12.27 -3.05
C TYR A 426 -32.37 11.65 -2.81
N GLN A 427 -32.98 11.97 -1.65
CA GLN A 427 -34.30 11.44 -1.29
C GLN A 427 -35.39 11.95 -2.26
N GLY A 428 -35.94 11.04 -3.06
CA GLY A 428 -37.05 11.31 -3.97
C GLY A 428 -38.38 11.47 -3.26
N LYS A 429 -39.19 12.46 -3.66
CA LYS A 429 -40.49 12.82 -3.07
C LYS A 429 -41.62 11.77 -3.20
N ASN A 430 -41.38 10.60 -3.81
CA ASN A 430 -42.44 9.66 -4.22
C ASN A 430 -42.20 8.18 -3.85
N GLY A 431 -41.30 7.86 -2.92
CA GLY A 431 -41.06 6.47 -2.50
C GLY A 431 -40.34 5.60 -3.55
N LYS A 432 -39.76 6.23 -4.57
CA LYS A 432 -38.85 5.62 -5.53
C LYS A 432 -37.41 5.95 -5.17
N TRP A 433 -36.50 5.03 -5.50
CA TRP A 433 -35.07 5.18 -5.26
C TRP A 433 -34.44 5.94 -6.43
N GLN A 434 -33.57 6.90 -6.15
CA GLN A 434 -33.00 7.79 -7.15
C GLN A 434 -31.48 7.88 -7.02
N GLY A 435 -30.81 7.90 -8.16
CA GLY A 435 -29.36 8.05 -8.23
C GLY A 435 -28.92 8.79 -9.49
N SER A 436 -27.69 9.27 -9.46
CA SER A 436 -27.05 9.88 -10.61
C SER A 436 -25.57 9.57 -10.64
N VAL A 437 -25.02 9.42 -11.84
CA VAL A 437 -23.60 9.25 -12.09
C VAL A 437 -23.13 10.26 -13.14
N GLY A 438 -21.96 10.83 -12.89
CA GLY A 438 -21.28 11.75 -13.81
C GLY A 438 -19.99 11.16 -14.35
N GLY A 439 -19.61 11.51 -15.58
CA GLY A 439 -18.27 11.23 -16.09
C GLY A 439 -17.85 12.18 -17.20
N LEU A 440 -16.57 12.53 -17.20
CA LEU A 440 -15.96 13.35 -18.24
C LEU A 440 -15.50 12.44 -19.38
N VAL A 441 -15.75 12.86 -20.61
CA VAL A 441 -15.25 12.22 -21.83
C VAL A 441 -14.45 13.27 -22.59
N ASP A 442 -13.20 12.95 -22.91
CA ASP A 442 -12.28 13.82 -23.67
C ASP A 442 -12.62 13.80 -25.17
N ALA A 443 -13.85 14.20 -25.49
CA ALA A 443 -14.34 14.39 -26.84
C ALA A 443 -15.49 15.42 -26.86
N PRO A 444 -15.62 16.20 -27.96
CA PRO A 444 -16.68 17.21 -28.07
C PRO A 444 -18.06 16.56 -28.23
N MET A 445 -19.11 17.29 -27.83
CA MET A 445 -20.48 16.78 -27.74
C MET A 445 -21.01 16.21 -29.05
N ASP A 446 -20.63 16.77 -30.20
CA ASP A 446 -21.03 16.30 -31.53
C ASP A 446 -20.46 14.91 -31.86
N LYS A 447 -19.37 14.50 -31.20
CA LYS A 447 -18.78 13.15 -31.30
C LYS A 447 -19.38 12.18 -30.29
N VAL A 448 -19.69 12.66 -29.09
CA VAL A 448 -20.26 11.83 -28.02
C VAL A 448 -21.72 11.48 -28.30
N TRP A 449 -22.53 12.45 -28.75
CA TRP A 449 -23.97 12.29 -28.91
C TRP A 449 -24.39 11.12 -29.81
N PRO A 450 -23.79 10.90 -31.00
CA PRO A 450 -24.16 9.76 -31.84
C PRO A 450 -23.77 8.39 -31.25
N VAL A 451 -22.78 8.33 -30.35
CA VAL A 451 -22.34 7.07 -29.71
C VAL A 451 -23.38 6.61 -28.70
N VAL A 452 -23.86 7.54 -27.87
CA VAL A 452 -24.75 7.23 -26.74
C VAL A 452 -26.23 7.14 -27.12
N THR A 453 -26.61 7.56 -28.34
CA THR A 453 -28.00 7.56 -28.80
C THR A 453 -28.33 6.44 -29.79
N GLN A 454 -27.34 5.89 -30.50
CA GLN A 454 -27.56 4.86 -31.51
C GLN A 454 -27.50 3.45 -30.92
N SER A 455 -28.56 2.68 -31.06
CA SER A 455 -28.72 1.33 -30.51
C SER A 455 -27.73 0.34 -31.11
N LYS A 456 -27.39 0.50 -32.40
CA LYS A 456 -26.34 -0.32 -33.04
C LYS A 456 -24.94 -0.12 -32.43
N ARG A 457 -24.70 1.05 -31.81
CA ARG A 457 -23.43 1.42 -31.18
C ARG A 457 -23.40 1.13 -29.70
N LEU A 458 -24.51 0.66 -29.13
CA LEU A 458 -24.64 0.41 -27.69
C LEU A 458 -23.55 -0.53 -27.18
N GLN A 459 -23.20 -1.55 -27.96
CA GLN A 459 -22.16 -2.54 -27.61
C GLN A 459 -20.75 -1.96 -27.59
N GLU A 460 -20.50 -0.86 -28.31
CA GLU A 460 -19.17 -0.23 -28.38
C GLU A 460 -18.77 0.36 -27.03
N TRP A 461 -19.74 0.86 -26.25
CA TRP A 461 -19.50 1.52 -24.97
C TRP A 461 -20.17 0.82 -23.78
N MET A 462 -21.11 -0.10 -24.03
CA MET A 462 -21.72 -1.00 -23.06
C MET A 462 -21.36 -2.46 -23.40
N PRO A 463 -20.13 -2.91 -23.09
CA PRO A 463 -19.58 -4.21 -23.50
C PRO A 463 -20.35 -5.42 -22.94
N MET A 464 -21.14 -5.22 -21.89
CA MET A 464 -21.94 -6.27 -21.25
C MET A 464 -23.21 -6.57 -22.06
N VAL A 465 -23.54 -5.71 -23.03
CA VAL A 465 -24.63 -5.91 -23.98
C VAL A 465 -24.16 -6.83 -25.09
N GLU A 466 -24.65 -8.06 -25.11
CA GLU A 466 -24.37 -9.02 -26.20
C GLU A 466 -25.30 -8.82 -27.39
N ARG A 467 -26.52 -8.35 -27.15
CA ARG A 467 -27.51 -8.15 -28.20
C ARG A 467 -28.42 -6.98 -27.86
N CYS A 468 -28.55 -6.07 -28.81
CA CYS A 468 -29.58 -5.03 -28.83
C CYS A 468 -30.49 -5.32 -30.04
N THR A 469 -31.79 -5.42 -29.83
CA THR A 469 -32.75 -5.77 -30.89
C THR A 469 -33.92 -4.81 -30.88
N ASP A 470 -34.22 -4.23 -32.04
CA ASP A 470 -35.37 -3.35 -32.22
C ASP A 470 -36.67 -4.16 -32.08
N VAL A 471 -37.64 -3.62 -31.34
CA VAL A 471 -38.94 -4.26 -31.11
C VAL A 471 -40.04 -3.51 -31.83
N ALA A 472 -40.12 -2.19 -31.65
CA ALA A 472 -41.18 -1.37 -32.22
C ALA A 472 -40.76 0.11 -32.31
N GLY A 473 -41.45 0.88 -33.15
CA GLY A 473 -41.21 2.31 -33.33
C GLY A 473 -39.99 2.62 -34.20
N GLU A 474 -39.67 3.91 -34.31
CA GLU A 474 -38.56 4.44 -35.11
C GLU A 474 -37.45 4.96 -34.19
N GLU A 475 -36.20 4.52 -34.39
CA GLU A 475 -35.07 4.89 -33.53
C GLU A 475 -34.95 6.43 -33.38
N GLY A 476 -34.76 6.89 -32.14
CA GLY A 476 -34.69 8.32 -31.82
C GLY A 476 -36.05 9.01 -31.69
N VAL A 477 -37.16 8.35 -32.01
CA VAL A 477 -38.52 8.88 -31.83
C VAL A 477 -39.13 8.35 -30.52
N PRO A 478 -39.70 9.21 -29.65
CA PRO A 478 -40.41 8.77 -28.46
C PRO A 478 -41.44 7.68 -28.77
N GLY A 479 -41.40 6.58 -28.01
CA GLY A 479 -42.16 5.36 -28.27
C GLY A 479 -41.37 4.25 -28.94
N TYR A 480 -40.14 4.50 -29.40
CA TYR A 480 -39.20 3.47 -29.84
C TYR A 480 -38.88 2.49 -28.72
N GLU A 481 -38.93 1.20 -29.03
CA GLU A 481 -38.72 0.10 -28.10
C GLU A 481 -37.61 -0.83 -28.61
N ARG A 482 -36.72 -1.20 -27.69
CA ARG A 482 -35.63 -2.15 -27.95
C ARG A 482 -35.51 -3.15 -26.80
N VAL A 483 -34.98 -4.33 -27.08
CA VAL A 483 -34.56 -5.29 -26.06
C VAL A 483 -33.05 -5.32 -26.03
N VAL A 484 -32.50 -4.98 -24.86
CA VAL A 484 -31.08 -5.08 -24.56
C VAL A 484 -30.89 -6.36 -23.75
N SER A 485 -29.99 -7.24 -24.17
CA SER A 485 -29.69 -8.48 -23.47
C SER A 485 -28.20 -8.78 -23.44
N GLY A 486 -27.76 -9.44 -22.37
CA GLY A 486 -26.37 -9.81 -22.15
C GLY A 486 -26.10 -10.09 -20.68
N PHE A 487 -24.91 -9.74 -20.21
CA PHE A 487 -24.45 -9.97 -18.84
C PHE A 487 -24.43 -8.69 -18.01
N MET A 488 -25.39 -7.80 -18.28
CA MET A 488 -25.52 -6.52 -17.58
C MET A 488 -25.87 -6.71 -16.11
N PHE A 489 -26.67 -7.74 -15.79
CA PHE A 489 -27.07 -8.07 -14.44
C PHE A 489 -26.89 -9.58 -14.19
N PRO A 490 -26.44 -9.97 -12.99
CA PRO A 490 -26.27 -11.37 -12.63
C PRO A 490 -27.63 -12.07 -12.47
N LEU A 491 -27.79 -13.25 -13.09
CA LEU A 491 -28.94 -14.14 -12.90
C LEU A 491 -28.48 -15.55 -12.54
N LYS A 492 -29.38 -16.34 -11.94
CA LYS A 492 -29.12 -17.76 -11.66
C LYS A 492 -28.83 -18.51 -12.96
N ASP A 493 -27.97 -19.53 -12.90
CA ASP A 493 -27.66 -20.46 -14.00
C ASP A 493 -27.01 -19.85 -15.26
N GLY A 494 -26.40 -18.65 -15.16
CA GLY A 494 -25.72 -18.01 -16.29
C GLY A 494 -26.68 -17.50 -17.37
N GLU A 495 -27.96 -17.35 -17.05
CA GLU A 495 -28.95 -16.76 -17.93
C GLU A 495 -28.60 -15.30 -18.26
N ARG A 496 -28.97 -14.88 -19.47
CA ARG A 496 -28.80 -13.49 -19.89
C ARG A 496 -29.81 -12.60 -19.19
N SER A 497 -29.31 -11.54 -18.57
CA SER A 497 -30.15 -10.39 -18.24
C SER A 497 -30.72 -9.80 -19.52
N TRP A 498 -32.00 -9.47 -19.50
CA TRP A 498 -32.65 -8.73 -20.57
C TRP A 498 -33.55 -7.64 -20.00
N ILE A 499 -33.61 -6.55 -20.74
CA ILE A 499 -34.40 -5.36 -20.43
C ILE A 499 -35.06 -4.90 -21.72
N ARG A 500 -36.38 -4.76 -21.70
CA ARG A 500 -37.14 -4.07 -22.73
C ARG A 500 -37.19 -2.58 -22.37
N GLU A 501 -36.50 -1.77 -23.16
CA GLU A 501 -36.41 -0.34 -22.98
C GLU A 501 -37.34 0.37 -23.97
N LYS A 502 -37.98 1.44 -23.50
CA LYS A 502 -38.81 2.33 -24.32
C LYS A 502 -38.36 3.76 -24.18
N LEU A 503 -38.05 4.40 -25.30
CA LEU A 503 -37.69 5.80 -25.34
C LEU A 503 -38.89 6.68 -24.96
N LEU A 504 -38.75 7.49 -23.91
CA LEU A 504 -39.79 8.40 -23.43
C LEU A 504 -39.65 9.80 -24.04
N SER A 505 -38.43 10.29 -24.17
CA SER A 505 -38.13 11.61 -24.74
C SER A 505 -36.76 11.60 -25.42
N MET A 506 -36.63 12.36 -26.50
CA MET A 506 -35.37 12.63 -27.19
C MET A 506 -35.34 14.11 -27.55
N ASP A 507 -34.38 14.85 -26.99
CA ASP A 507 -34.15 16.26 -27.28
C ASP A 507 -32.70 16.44 -27.77
N PRO A 508 -32.47 16.42 -29.09
CA PRO A 508 -31.14 16.62 -29.67
C PRO A 508 -30.59 18.02 -29.43
N SER A 509 -31.44 19.05 -29.22
CA SER A 509 -30.98 20.41 -28.95
C SER A 509 -30.44 20.54 -27.52
N ALA A 510 -31.12 19.93 -26.54
CA ALA A 510 -30.67 19.88 -25.16
C ALA A 510 -29.68 18.75 -24.86
N HIS A 511 -29.36 17.91 -25.86
CA HIS A 511 -28.55 16.69 -25.73
C HIS A 511 -28.98 15.82 -24.55
N CYS A 512 -30.29 15.59 -24.47
CA CYS A 512 -30.91 14.86 -23.38
C CYS A 512 -31.92 13.86 -23.91
N TYR A 513 -31.87 12.63 -23.43
CA TYR A 513 -32.90 11.63 -23.71
C TYR A 513 -33.24 10.84 -22.45
N SER A 514 -34.48 10.34 -22.40
CA SER A 514 -34.94 9.50 -21.29
C SER A 514 -35.66 8.26 -21.81
N TYR A 515 -35.52 7.15 -21.10
CA TYR A 515 -36.13 5.88 -21.47
C TYR A 515 -36.61 5.13 -20.22
N LYS A 516 -37.63 4.32 -20.41
CA LYS A 516 -38.25 3.50 -19.38
C LYS A 516 -37.90 2.03 -19.60
N LEU A 517 -37.61 1.33 -18.52
CA LEU A 517 -37.47 -0.12 -18.51
C LEU A 517 -38.90 -0.68 -18.37
N GLU A 518 -39.52 -1.07 -19.47
CA GLU A 518 -40.91 -1.54 -19.47
C GLU A 518 -41.06 -2.96 -18.93
N ALA A 519 -40.09 -3.82 -19.23
CA ALA A 519 -40.08 -5.20 -18.78
C ALA A 519 -38.63 -5.68 -18.55
N SER A 520 -38.40 -6.53 -17.56
CA SER A 520 -37.08 -7.13 -17.32
C SER A 520 -37.17 -8.47 -16.58
N ASN A 521 -36.13 -9.30 -16.69
CA ASN A 521 -35.94 -10.46 -15.80
C ASN A 521 -35.06 -10.15 -14.56
N VAL A 522 -34.81 -8.88 -14.29
CA VAL A 522 -33.92 -8.40 -13.21
C VAL A 522 -34.65 -7.52 -12.19
N GLY A 523 -35.97 -7.38 -12.33
CA GLY A 523 -36.84 -6.63 -11.42
C GLY A 523 -36.81 -5.11 -11.60
N LEU A 524 -36.12 -4.57 -12.60
CA LEU A 524 -36.00 -3.12 -12.83
C LEU A 524 -37.19 -2.52 -13.59
N ASP A 525 -38.28 -3.27 -13.69
CA ASP A 525 -39.51 -2.89 -14.36
C ASP A 525 -40.08 -1.58 -13.80
N GLY A 526 -40.44 -0.67 -14.71
CA GLY A 526 -40.96 0.65 -14.38
C GLY A 526 -39.90 1.71 -14.06
N SER A 527 -38.62 1.35 -14.05
CA SER A 527 -37.52 2.29 -13.85
C SER A 527 -37.38 3.26 -15.01
N VAL A 528 -36.93 4.48 -14.74
CA VAL A 528 -36.70 5.53 -15.73
C VAL A 528 -35.24 5.97 -15.66
N ASN A 529 -34.61 6.08 -16.82
CA ASN A 529 -33.25 6.56 -16.98
C ASN A 529 -33.25 7.81 -17.84
N THR A 530 -32.36 8.76 -17.53
CA THR A 530 -32.17 10.00 -18.27
C THR A 530 -30.68 10.24 -18.46
N LEU A 531 -30.24 10.35 -19.70
CA LEU A 531 -28.86 10.69 -20.06
C LEU A 531 -28.83 12.09 -20.66
N LYS A 532 -27.96 12.95 -20.13
CA LYS A 532 -27.75 14.32 -20.60
C LYS A 532 -26.27 14.58 -20.83
N LEU A 533 -25.95 15.24 -21.94
CA LEU A 533 -24.61 15.77 -22.20
C LEU A 533 -24.56 17.27 -21.87
N VAL A 534 -23.43 17.70 -21.31
CA VAL A 534 -23.14 19.09 -21.00
C VAL A 534 -21.75 19.42 -21.54
N ASP A 535 -21.63 20.52 -22.27
CA ASP A 535 -20.34 21.03 -22.73
C ASP A 535 -19.53 21.45 -21.50
N TYR A 536 -18.36 20.84 -21.34
CA TYR A 536 -17.49 21.07 -20.19
C TYR A 536 -16.26 21.94 -20.56
N GLY A 537 -16.15 22.36 -21.82
CA GLY A 537 -15.01 23.13 -22.34
C GLY A 537 -13.83 22.25 -22.77
N GLU A 538 -12.84 22.86 -23.44
CA GLU A 538 -11.60 22.19 -23.87
C GLU A 538 -11.81 20.89 -24.68
N ASP A 539 -12.82 20.88 -25.57
CA ASP A 539 -13.22 19.70 -26.35
C ASP A 539 -13.62 18.48 -25.48
N SER A 540 -14.10 18.71 -24.25
CA SER A 540 -14.59 17.68 -23.33
C SER A 540 -16.09 17.77 -23.08
N THR A 541 -16.72 16.62 -22.84
CA THR A 541 -18.15 16.50 -22.57
C THR A 541 -18.39 15.85 -21.22
N LEU A 542 -19.18 16.51 -20.36
CA LEU A 542 -19.71 15.90 -19.13
C LEU A 542 -20.98 15.11 -19.46
N ILE A 543 -21.00 13.84 -19.09
CA ILE A 543 -22.19 12.99 -19.16
C ILE A 543 -22.83 12.92 -17.78
N GLU A 544 -24.10 13.30 -17.68
CA GLU A 544 -24.94 13.07 -16.51
C GLU A 544 -25.95 11.97 -16.83
N TRP A 545 -25.88 10.85 -16.10
CA TRP A 545 -26.83 9.76 -16.23
C TRP A 545 -27.58 9.58 -14.92
N LYS A 546 -28.88 9.88 -14.94
CA LYS A 546 -29.79 9.82 -13.79
C LYS A 546 -30.71 8.63 -13.95
N PHE A 547 -31.07 8.02 -12.82
CA PHE A 547 -32.01 6.92 -12.80
C PHE A 547 -32.96 7.04 -11.60
N GLU A 548 -34.19 6.60 -11.83
CA GLU A 548 -35.24 6.46 -10.84
C GLU A 548 -35.79 5.04 -10.95
N ILE A 549 -35.68 4.26 -9.88
CA ILE A 549 -36.09 2.85 -9.85
C ILE A 549 -37.17 2.63 -8.79
N ASN A 550 -38.03 1.65 -9.04
CA ASN A 550 -38.99 1.22 -8.03
C ASN A 550 -38.25 0.42 -6.94
N PRO A 551 -38.71 0.47 -5.67
CA PRO A 551 -38.18 -0.39 -4.63
C PRO A 551 -38.23 -1.86 -5.04
N LEU A 552 -37.11 -2.55 -4.89
CA LEU A 552 -36.95 -3.96 -5.23
C LEU A 552 -37.11 -4.81 -3.96
N GLU A 553 -37.89 -5.88 -4.05
CA GLU A 553 -38.12 -6.77 -2.91
C GLU A 553 -36.81 -7.46 -2.49
N GLY A 554 -36.47 -7.38 -1.20
CA GLY A 554 -35.27 -8.02 -0.65
C GLY A 554 -33.94 -7.34 -1.01
N VAL A 555 -33.96 -6.17 -1.65
CA VAL A 555 -32.76 -5.41 -2.03
C VAL A 555 -32.69 -4.11 -1.23
N CYS A 556 -31.50 -3.72 -0.80
CA CYS A 556 -31.26 -2.44 -0.13
C CYS A 556 -31.13 -1.31 -1.17
N GLU A 557 -31.78 -0.16 -0.92
CA GLU A 557 -31.74 1.04 -1.77
C GLU A 557 -30.30 1.47 -2.09
N GLU A 558 -29.45 1.56 -1.07
CA GLU A 558 -28.05 1.97 -1.24
C GLU A 558 -27.28 0.99 -2.13
N SER A 559 -27.47 -0.31 -1.93
CA SER A 559 -26.75 -1.35 -2.67
C SER A 559 -27.09 -1.35 -4.16
N ILE A 560 -28.35 -1.15 -4.53
CA ILE A 560 -28.74 -1.11 -5.94
C ILE A 560 -28.33 0.21 -6.60
N ILE A 561 -28.36 1.33 -5.87
CA ILE A 561 -27.88 2.63 -6.36
C ILE A 561 -26.37 2.55 -6.64
N ASP A 562 -25.58 1.95 -5.73
CA ASP A 562 -24.15 1.78 -5.92
C ASP A 562 -23.81 0.87 -7.10
N TYR A 563 -24.55 -0.25 -7.26
CA TYR A 563 -24.38 -1.16 -8.39
C TYR A 563 -24.65 -0.47 -9.73
N LEU A 564 -25.79 0.22 -9.85
CA LEU A 564 -26.14 0.96 -11.06
C LEU A 564 -25.14 2.10 -11.32
N GLY A 565 -24.69 2.77 -10.26
CA GLY A 565 -23.65 3.79 -10.32
C GLY A 565 -22.34 3.24 -10.92
N PHE A 566 -21.87 2.09 -10.44
CA PHE A 566 -20.68 1.42 -10.97
C PHE A 566 -20.87 0.99 -12.44
N LEU A 567 -21.98 0.32 -12.75
CA LEU A 567 -22.30 -0.14 -14.10
C LEU A 567 -22.28 1.02 -15.10
N TYR A 568 -23.02 2.09 -14.80
CA TYR A 568 -23.13 3.25 -15.67
C TYR A 568 -21.81 4.02 -15.77
N LYS A 569 -21.05 4.16 -14.68
CA LYS A 569 -19.71 4.76 -14.73
C LYS A 569 -18.77 3.96 -15.63
N SER A 570 -18.77 2.63 -15.50
CA SER A 570 -17.96 1.76 -16.35
C SER A 570 -18.33 1.87 -17.83
N CYS A 571 -19.60 2.12 -18.15
CA CYS A 571 -20.02 2.38 -19.53
C CYS A 571 -19.52 3.74 -20.02
N ILE A 572 -19.66 4.80 -19.19
CA ILE A 572 -19.21 6.15 -19.54
C ILE A 572 -17.71 6.17 -19.87
N ASN A 573 -16.87 5.53 -19.05
CA ASN A 573 -15.41 5.47 -19.25
C ASN A 573 -14.98 4.77 -20.56
N ARG A 574 -15.90 4.10 -21.28
CA ARG A 574 -15.60 3.43 -22.55
C ARG A 574 -15.99 4.23 -23.79
N ILE A 575 -16.74 5.31 -23.61
CA ILE A 575 -17.24 6.13 -24.72
C ILE A 575 -16.08 6.76 -25.50
N GLU A 576 -15.05 7.25 -24.82
CA GLU A 576 -13.87 7.80 -25.47
C GLU A 576 -13.19 6.77 -26.39
N GLY A 577 -13.02 5.53 -25.89
CA GLY A 577 -12.48 4.42 -26.68
C GLY A 577 -13.34 4.05 -27.88
N ALA A 578 -14.68 4.08 -27.73
CA ALA A 578 -15.61 3.85 -28.84
C ALA A 578 -15.51 4.93 -29.93
N ILE A 579 -15.28 6.19 -29.56
CA ILE A 579 -15.07 7.29 -30.49
C ILE A 579 -13.74 7.09 -31.25
N GLN A 580 -12.67 6.76 -30.53
CA GLN A 580 -11.34 6.55 -31.12
C GLN A 580 -11.32 5.35 -32.08
N ALA A 581 -12.01 4.26 -31.74
CA ALA A 581 -12.11 3.07 -32.60
C ALA A 581 -12.82 3.39 -33.94
N ALA A 582 -13.94 4.11 -33.90
CA ALA A 582 -14.66 4.53 -35.11
C ALA A 582 -13.83 5.47 -36.01
N ALA A 583 -13.01 6.34 -35.40
CA ALA A 583 -12.09 7.21 -36.14
C ALA A 583 -10.93 6.42 -36.79
N ALA A 584 -10.50 5.31 -36.18
CA ALA A 584 -9.47 4.43 -36.74
C ALA A 584 -10.00 3.62 -37.93
N GLU A 585 -11.21 3.06 -37.86
CA GLU A 585 -11.83 2.30 -38.96
C GLU A 585 -12.07 3.18 -40.20
N SER A 586 -12.42 4.46 -40.00
CA SER A 586 -12.61 5.42 -41.09
C SER A 586 -11.32 5.83 -41.83
N LYS A 587 -10.13 5.51 -41.28
CA LYS A 587 -8.84 5.76 -41.94
C LYS A 587 -8.36 4.62 -42.84
N TYR A 588 -9.03 3.46 -42.79
CA TYR A 588 -8.68 2.27 -43.56
C TYR A 588 -9.72 1.90 -44.64
N VAL A 589 -10.71 2.77 -44.88
CA VAL A 589 -11.73 2.64 -45.94
C VAL A 589 -11.46 3.61 -47.08
#